data_AF-A0A7V2LLX2-F1
#
_entry.id   AF-A0A7V2LLX2-F1
#
_cell.length_a   1.000
_cell.length_b   1.000
_cell.length_c   1.000
_cell.angle_alpha   90.00
_cell.angle_beta   90.00
_cell.angle_gamma   90.00
#
_symmetry.space_group_name_H-M   'P 1'
#
loop_
_entity.id
_entity.type
_entity.pdbx_description
1 polymer ?
#
loop_
_entity_poly.entity_id
_entity_poly.type
_entity_poly.pdbx_seq_one_letter_code
_entity_poly.pdbx_strand_id
1 'polypeptide(L)'
;MRLIADLHIHSHYSRATSKTLDFPNLAKWAQLKGVDIVGTGDISHPGWLAEMHENLEPAESGLFRLKPEIAQRVERGIPASCRRPVRFLLAGEISSIYKKGGKTRKVHNVIFAPSLEVVAQIQVELEKIGNIRSDGRPILGLPSRDLLEIVLGVDPSCHLIPAHIWTPWFSMLGSKSGYDSVEECFEDLTPHIFALETGLSSDPPMNWRVSNLDRYTLVSSSDAHSPPKLAREATLFEIEPSYDALFAALQSGDPARCLGTLEFFPEEGKYHHDGHRKCHVNWKPAVTLEHDGICPVCGKPVTVGVGHRVEVLADRPEGSRKPNAHPFYSLIPLPEIISELVGVGPNSKRVQREYQRMLAELGPELVTLLDLPLEDIARVGGEKLAGGIGRMRRGEVTAIAGYDGEYGVIKLFDGSEENAAPQMSFFAEALPKPKPDEVGEPSPTYTASPVSVQYPIPTPQYQALNHDAEAHTTSLLAPLNDAQRAAVLTTDRPLIIVAGPGTGKTRTLTARIAYLIQGKAAAPAAILAITFTNKAAGEMAERLQKMVGAETAGRITIKTFHAFGTQLLRQYADHLGLDPNFVILSDDDRRALAKTIFPDLGQKELNQTLDLISAAKNQLDRPLDDREGAPLPTSDF
;
A
#
# COMPACT_ATOMS: atom_id res chain seq x y z
N MET A 1 25.42 -18.84 9.42
CA MET A 1 24.14 -19.29 8.86
C MET A 1 23.59 -18.13 8.03
N ARG A 2 23.15 -18.39 6.80
CA ARG A 2 22.48 -17.35 6.00
C ARG A 2 21.09 -17.10 6.56
N LEU A 3 20.78 -15.84 6.83
CA LEU A 3 19.48 -15.36 7.32
C LEU A 3 18.84 -14.45 6.26
N ILE A 4 17.53 -14.57 6.09
CA ILE A 4 16.71 -13.66 5.31
C ILE A 4 15.85 -12.84 6.29
N ALA A 5 15.98 -11.52 6.25
CA ALA A 5 15.24 -10.63 7.13
C ALA A 5 14.36 -9.65 6.33
N ASP A 6 13.09 -9.58 6.71
CA ASP A 6 12.16 -8.56 6.23
C ASP A 6 11.82 -7.64 7.41
N LEU A 7 12.46 -6.46 7.46
CA LEU A 7 12.54 -5.64 8.68
C LEU A 7 11.44 -4.58 8.77
N HIS A 8 10.70 -4.36 7.69
CA HIS A 8 9.67 -3.34 7.60
C HIS A 8 8.37 -3.94 7.06
N ILE A 9 7.39 -4.07 7.95
CA ILE A 9 6.03 -4.51 7.65
C ILE A 9 5.04 -3.71 8.48
N HIS A 10 3.75 -3.97 8.26
CA HIS A 10 2.67 -3.45 9.09
C HIS A 10 1.83 -4.54 9.75
N SER A 11 1.08 -4.13 10.78
CA SER A 11 0.07 -4.95 11.45
C SER A 11 -1.34 -4.64 10.93
N HIS A 12 -2.33 -5.37 11.44
CA HIS A 12 -3.75 -5.09 11.21
C HIS A 12 -4.24 -3.77 11.81
N TYR A 13 -3.45 -3.10 12.66
CA TYR A 13 -3.75 -1.76 13.17
C TYR A 13 -3.41 -0.62 12.21
N SER A 14 -2.58 -0.87 11.20
CA SER A 14 -2.27 0.13 10.18
C SER A 14 -3.40 0.32 9.18
N ARG A 15 -3.50 1.51 8.60
CA ARG A 15 -4.49 1.77 7.55
C ARG A 15 -4.17 1.02 6.26
N ALA A 16 -5.21 0.55 5.59
CA ALA A 16 -5.12 -0.15 4.30
C ALA A 16 -4.30 -1.45 4.33
N THR A 17 -4.21 -2.09 5.50
CA THR A 17 -3.60 -3.41 5.67
C THR A 17 -4.64 -4.51 5.84
N SER A 18 -4.24 -5.76 5.59
CA SER A 18 -5.09 -6.92 5.85
C SER A 18 -5.39 -7.07 7.34
N LYS A 19 -6.62 -7.46 7.67
CA LYS A 19 -7.00 -7.87 9.04
C LYS A 19 -6.23 -9.10 9.53
N THR A 20 -5.63 -9.85 8.62
CA THR A 20 -4.84 -11.05 8.93
C THR A 20 -3.34 -10.76 9.06
N LEU A 21 -2.92 -9.48 9.10
CA LEU A 21 -1.56 -9.13 9.51
C LEU A 21 -1.43 -9.22 11.04
N ASP A 22 -1.53 -10.45 11.54
CA ASP A 22 -1.37 -10.85 12.93
C ASP A 22 -0.14 -11.76 13.08
N PHE A 23 0.38 -11.94 14.30
CA PHE A 23 1.58 -12.75 14.54
C PHE A 23 1.47 -14.21 14.04
N PRO A 24 0.34 -14.93 14.27
CA PRO A 24 0.18 -16.29 13.72
C PRO A 24 0.30 -16.36 12.19
N ASN A 25 -0.35 -15.45 11.46
CA ASN A 25 -0.29 -15.44 10.00
C ASN A 25 1.06 -14.94 9.49
N LEU A 26 1.70 -13.99 10.16
CA LEU A 26 3.06 -13.56 9.84
C LEU A 26 4.05 -14.72 9.98
N ALA A 27 4.01 -15.45 11.09
CA ALA A 27 4.87 -16.63 11.28
C ALA A 27 4.59 -17.73 10.26
N LYS A 28 3.32 -17.92 9.87
CA LYS A 28 2.94 -18.85 8.81
C LYS A 28 3.59 -18.46 7.48
N TRP A 29 3.39 -17.21 7.05
CA TRP A 29 3.89 -16.74 5.77
C TRP A 29 5.41 -16.62 5.74
N ALA A 30 6.06 -16.27 6.86
CA ALA A 30 7.50 -16.33 7.00
C ALA A 30 8.05 -17.73 6.71
N GLN A 31 7.42 -18.78 7.23
CA GLN A 31 7.81 -20.16 6.92
C GLN A 31 7.56 -20.55 5.45
N LEU A 32 6.40 -20.18 4.89
CA LEU A 32 6.08 -20.46 3.47
C LEU A 32 7.02 -19.73 2.51
N LYS A 33 7.40 -18.49 2.84
CA LYS A 33 8.34 -17.68 2.06
C LYS A 33 9.79 -18.10 2.29
N GLY A 34 10.15 -18.54 3.49
CA GLY A 34 11.52 -18.86 3.88
C GLY A 34 12.25 -17.68 4.53
N VAL A 35 11.51 -16.83 5.25
CA VAL A 35 12.03 -15.67 5.99
C VAL A 35 12.36 -16.09 7.41
N ASP A 36 13.55 -15.73 7.88
CA ASP A 36 14.06 -16.13 9.19
C ASP A 36 13.79 -15.05 10.26
N ILE A 37 13.92 -13.77 9.90
CA ILE A 37 13.65 -12.63 10.79
C ILE A 37 12.57 -11.72 10.17
N VAL A 38 11.52 -11.44 10.92
CA VAL A 38 10.42 -10.56 10.52
C VAL A 38 10.34 -9.38 11.48
N GLY A 39 10.39 -8.15 10.98
CA GLY A 39 10.06 -6.97 11.77
C GLY A 39 8.64 -7.11 12.31
N THR A 40 8.37 -6.70 13.55
CA THR A 40 7.00 -6.81 14.08
C THR A 40 6.00 -5.89 13.39
N GLY A 41 6.49 -4.78 12.82
CA GLY A 41 5.66 -3.65 12.42
C GLY A 41 5.07 -2.92 13.63
N ASP A 42 4.70 -1.66 13.41
CA ASP A 42 3.77 -0.90 14.24
C ASP A 42 4.04 -0.88 15.77
N ILE A 43 5.31 -0.95 16.22
CA ILE A 43 5.66 -0.93 17.66
C ILE A 43 5.13 0.31 18.41
N SER A 44 4.80 1.38 17.70
CA SER A 44 4.17 2.57 18.27
C SER A 44 2.73 2.37 18.72
N HIS A 45 2.01 1.35 18.25
CA HIS A 45 0.60 1.17 18.56
C HIS A 45 0.37 0.39 19.86
N PRO A 46 -0.30 0.95 20.88
CA PRO A 46 -0.46 0.28 22.18
C PRO A 46 -1.23 -1.04 22.12
N GLY A 47 -2.21 -1.15 21.21
CA GLY A 47 -2.92 -2.42 20.98
C GLY A 47 -2.03 -3.50 20.39
N TRP A 48 -1.08 -3.11 19.53
CA TRP A 48 -0.16 -4.07 18.91
C TRP A 48 0.91 -4.52 19.92
N LEU A 49 1.37 -3.63 20.80
CA LEU A 49 2.24 -3.99 21.92
C LEU A 49 1.56 -4.99 22.89
N ALA A 50 0.25 -4.82 23.15
CA ALA A 50 -0.50 -5.82 23.93
C ALA A 50 -0.51 -7.18 23.22
N GLU A 51 -0.76 -7.22 21.91
CA GLU A 51 -0.69 -8.46 21.13
C GLU A 51 0.73 -9.06 21.09
N MET A 52 1.79 -8.26 21.13
CA MET A 52 3.16 -8.76 21.28
C MET A 52 3.33 -9.52 22.61
N HIS A 53 2.89 -8.95 23.72
CA HIS A 53 2.94 -9.63 25.03
C HIS A 53 2.10 -10.92 25.07
N GLU A 54 0.97 -10.93 24.36
CA GLU A 54 0.10 -12.10 24.27
C GLU A 54 0.70 -13.21 23.41
N ASN A 55 1.32 -12.87 22.28
CA ASN A 55 1.72 -13.84 21.26
C ASN A 55 3.20 -14.22 21.29
N LEU A 56 4.07 -13.35 21.79
CA LEU A 56 5.52 -13.50 21.70
C LEU A 56 6.16 -13.81 23.05
N GLU A 57 7.30 -14.50 22.98
CA GLU A 57 8.24 -14.67 24.08
C GLU A 57 9.68 -14.43 23.59
N PRO A 58 10.62 -14.05 24.47
CA PRO A 58 12.03 -13.91 24.10
C PRO A 58 12.62 -15.22 23.52
N ALA A 59 13.51 -15.09 22.53
CA ALA A 59 14.21 -16.21 21.91
C ALA A 59 15.73 -16.07 22.05
N GLU A 60 16.37 -15.29 21.19
CA GLU A 60 17.76 -14.87 21.27
C GLU A 60 17.85 -13.39 21.70
N SER A 61 19.06 -12.86 21.91
CA SER A 61 19.24 -11.47 22.37
C SER A 61 18.54 -10.47 21.44
N GLY A 62 17.53 -9.78 21.99
CA GLY A 62 16.70 -8.80 21.29
C GLY A 62 15.77 -9.36 20.20
N LEU A 63 15.64 -10.69 20.11
CA LEU A 63 14.72 -11.37 19.19
C LEU A 63 13.63 -12.12 19.95
N PHE A 64 12.48 -12.26 19.30
CA PHE A 64 11.29 -12.88 19.85
C PHE A 64 10.82 -14.03 18.97
N ARG A 65 10.03 -14.94 19.53
CA ARG A 65 9.35 -16.00 18.78
C ARG A 65 7.90 -16.10 19.23
N LEU A 66 7.05 -16.72 18.40
CA LEU A 66 5.72 -17.11 18.86
C LEU A 66 5.83 -18.03 20.07
N LYS A 67 4.95 -17.85 21.05
CA LYS A 67 4.82 -18.79 22.17
C LYS A 67 4.55 -20.20 21.64
N PRO A 68 5.14 -21.26 22.25
CA PRO A 68 5.14 -22.61 21.70
C PRO A 68 3.75 -23.16 21.34
N GLU A 69 2.73 -22.88 22.16
CA GLU A 69 1.35 -23.31 21.95
C GLU A 69 0.68 -22.63 20.74
N ILE A 70 1.11 -21.42 20.40
CA ILE A 70 0.64 -20.70 19.21
C ILE A 70 1.39 -21.22 17.98
N ALA A 71 2.71 -21.35 18.08
CA ALA A 71 3.56 -21.89 17.02
C ALA A 71 3.10 -23.28 16.57
N GLN A 72 2.85 -24.20 17.50
CA GLN A 72 2.36 -25.54 17.19
C GLN A 72 1.01 -25.56 16.47
N ARG A 73 0.11 -24.61 16.77
CA ARG A 73 -1.18 -24.49 16.06
C ARG A 73 -0.97 -24.00 14.63
N VAL A 74 -0.08 -23.04 14.43
CA VAL A 74 0.27 -22.47 13.13
C VAL A 74 0.90 -23.53 12.22
N GLU A 75 1.84 -24.32 12.75
CA GLU A 75 2.59 -25.35 11.99
C GLU A 75 1.71 -26.46 11.39
N ARG A 76 0.54 -26.75 11.98
CA ARG A 76 -0.42 -27.74 11.44
C ARG A 76 -0.90 -27.39 10.03
N GLY A 77 -0.95 -26.10 9.70
CA GLY A 77 -1.37 -25.60 8.39
C GLY A 77 -0.22 -25.34 7.42
N ILE A 78 1.00 -25.80 7.73
CA ILE A 78 2.21 -25.55 6.96
C ILE A 78 2.79 -26.87 6.48
N PRO A 79 3.16 -27.00 5.19
CA PRO A 79 3.86 -28.18 4.68
C PRO A 79 5.15 -28.44 5.46
N ALA A 80 5.45 -29.71 5.74
CA ALA A 80 6.62 -30.06 6.55
C ALA A 80 7.95 -29.55 5.96
N SER A 81 8.05 -29.51 4.63
CA SER A 81 9.16 -28.94 3.86
C SER A 81 9.42 -27.45 4.14
N CYS A 82 8.41 -26.71 4.59
CA CYS A 82 8.50 -25.28 4.87
C CYS A 82 8.71 -24.95 6.35
N ARG A 83 8.49 -25.90 7.26
CA ARG A 83 8.54 -25.64 8.71
C ARG A 83 9.95 -25.26 9.13
N ARG A 84 10.07 -24.09 9.76
CA ARG A 84 11.35 -23.57 10.25
C ARG A 84 11.14 -22.58 11.40
N PRO A 85 12.15 -22.38 12.25
CA PRO A 85 12.10 -21.33 13.26
C PRO A 85 11.97 -19.95 12.60
N VAL A 86 11.07 -19.13 13.12
CA VAL A 86 10.92 -17.71 12.73
C VAL A 86 11.23 -16.86 13.95
N ARG A 87 11.89 -15.74 13.73
CA ARG A 87 12.15 -14.71 14.74
C ARG A 87 11.47 -13.41 14.39
N PHE A 88 11.05 -12.70 15.43
CA PHE A 88 10.50 -11.36 15.34
C PHE A 88 11.50 -10.37 15.92
N LEU A 89 11.72 -9.27 15.21
CA LEU A 89 12.52 -8.14 15.65
C LEU A 89 11.59 -6.94 15.84
N LEU A 90 11.67 -6.26 16.98
CA LEU A 90 10.75 -5.17 17.31
C LEU A 90 11.04 -3.96 16.42
N ALA A 91 10.12 -3.66 15.50
CA ALA A 91 10.27 -2.62 14.49
C ALA A 91 8.93 -1.91 14.24
N GLY A 92 8.94 -0.63 13.90
CA GLY A 92 7.73 0.06 13.44
C GLY A 92 8.00 1.36 12.72
N GLU A 93 7.12 1.71 11.80
CA GLU A 93 7.24 2.91 10.98
C GLU A 93 6.53 4.10 11.62
N ILE A 94 7.19 5.26 11.61
CA ILE A 94 6.61 6.55 12.03
C ILE A 94 6.53 7.48 10.82
N SER A 95 5.37 8.12 10.63
CA SER A 95 5.17 9.12 9.58
C SER A 95 5.41 10.53 10.13
N SER A 96 6.57 11.11 9.85
CA SER A 96 6.95 12.46 10.25
C SER A 96 6.44 13.48 9.23
N ILE A 97 5.50 14.35 9.63
CA ILE A 97 4.97 15.43 8.78
C ILE A 97 5.14 16.79 9.45
N TYR A 98 6.02 17.63 8.91
CA TYR A 98 6.44 18.89 9.54
C TYR A 98 6.82 19.94 8.48
N LYS A 99 7.05 21.18 8.91
CA LYS A 99 7.57 22.25 8.04
C LYS A 99 9.04 22.50 8.34
N LYS A 100 9.90 22.49 7.33
CA LYS A 100 11.33 22.82 7.44
C LYS A 100 11.84 23.37 6.11
N GLY A 101 12.67 24.42 6.15
CA GLY A 101 13.21 25.06 4.94
C GLY A 101 12.13 25.58 3.99
N GLY A 102 11.03 26.14 4.52
CA GLY A 102 9.92 26.66 3.71
C GLY A 102 9.04 25.59 3.03
N LYS A 103 9.35 24.30 3.17
CA LYS A 103 8.59 23.18 2.57
C LYS A 103 7.90 22.34 3.64
N THR A 104 6.79 21.71 3.29
CA THR A 104 6.22 20.61 4.10
C THR A 104 6.97 19.33 3.78
N ARG A 105 7.68 18.81 4.76
CA ARG A 105 8.39 17.54 4.73
C ARG A 105 7.44 16.43 5.16
N LYS A 106 7.53 15.30 4.47
CA LYS A 106 6.82 14.06 4.79
C LYS A 106 7.84 12.95 4.60
N VAL A 107 8.27 12.35 5.70
CA VAL A 107 9.34 11.36 5.70
C VAL A 107 8.91 10.24 6.63
N HIS A 108 9.02 9.02 6.15
CA HIS A 108 8.83 7.84 6.96
C HIS A 108 10.16 7.29 7.44
N ASN A 109 10.15 6.76 8.66
CA ASN A 109 11.33 6.19 9.30
C ASN A 109 10.90 4.93 10.04
N VAL A 110 11.65 3.84 9.87
CA VAL A 110 11.49 2.62 10.66
C VAL A 110 12.38 2.72 11.88
N ILE A 111 11.78 2.55 13.05
CA ILE A 111 12.49 2.54 14.33
C ILE A 111 12.55 1.12 14.88
N PHE A 112 13.65 0.80 15.55
CA PHE A 112 13.95 -0.53 16.07
C PHE A 112 14.30 -0.44 17.55
N ALA A 113 13.83 -1.41 18.33
CA ALA A 113 14.04 -1.45 19.78
C ALA A 113 14.51 -2.85 20.23
N PRO A 114 15.41 -2.93 21.22
CA PRO A 114 15.96 -4.21 21.69
C PRO A 114 15.01 -4.99 22.59
N SER A 115 14.01 -4.36 23.20
CA SER A 115 13.09 -5.02 24.14
C SER A 115 11.69 -4.40 24.17
N LEU A 116 10.71 -5.15 24.67
CA LEU A 116 9.32 -4.68 24.81
C LEU A 116 9.21 -3.54 25.83
N GLU A 117 10.06 -3.53 26.85
CA GLU A 117 10.16 -2.43 27.83
C GLU A 117 10.61 -1.13 27.16
N VAL A 118 11.61 -1.20 26.29
CA VAL A 118 12.06 -0.05 25.50
C VAL A 118 10.97 0.41 24.54
N VAL A 119 10.24 -0.51 23.89
CA VAL A 119 9.07 -0.15 23.07
C VAL A 119 8.03 0.61 23.89
N ALA A 120 7.70 0.16 25.10
CA ALA A 120 6.75 0.84 25.96
C ALA A 120 7.21 2.26 26.33
N GLN A 121 8.51 2.46 26.58
CA GLN A 121 9.08 3.78 26.84
C GLN A 121 9.04 4.69 25.60
N ILE A 122 9.33 4.16 24.41
CA ILE A 122 9.15 4.90 23.14
C ILE A 122 7.69 5.34 22.99
N GLN A 123 6.71 4.47 23.26
CA GLN A 123 5.29 4.86 23.18
C GLN A 123 4.95 6.03 24.11
N VAL A 124 5.49 6.04 25.33
CA VAL A 124 5.29 7.15 26.28
C VAL A 124 5.82 8.47 25.71
N GLU A 125 6.99 8.48 25.09
CA GLU A 125 7.55 9.70 24.48
C GLU A 125 6.76 10.14 23.24
N LEU A 126 6.40 9.20 22.36
CA LEU A 126 5.63 9.52 21.14
C LEU A 126 4.19 10.00 21.45
N GLU A 127 3.55 9.48 22.50
CA GLU A 127 2.20 9.89 22.92
C GLU A 127 2.15 11.34 23.40
N LYS A 128 3.26 11.91 23.90
CA LYS A 128 3.37 13.35 24.24
C LYS A 128 3.27 14.24 23.00
N ILE A 129 3.56 13.70 21.82
CA ILE A 129 3.67 14.46 20.57
C ILE A 129 2.38 14.36 19.76
N GLY A 130 1.77 13.17 19.70
CA GLY A 130 0.57 12.96 18.89
C GLY A 130 -0.11 11.62 19.15
N ASN A 131 -1.12 11.35 18.35
CA ASN A 131 -1.95 10.17 18.52
C ASN A 131 -1.28 8.92 17.96
N ILE A 132 -0.94 7.97 18.83
CA ILE A 132 -0.37 6.66 18.50
C ILE A 132 -1.39 5.50 18.51
N ARG A 133 -2.67 5.80 18.76
CA ARG A 133 -3.73 4.80 19.03
C ARG A 133 -4.70 4.58 17.87
N SER A 134 -4.63 5.38 16.81
CA SER A 134 -5.60 5.33 15.70
C SER A 134 -5.09 4.60 14.46
N ASP A 135 -3.78 4.43 14.34
CA ASP A 135 -3.10 3.87 13.18
C ASP A 135 -1.83 3.20 13.68
N GLY A 136 -1.51 2.02 13.14
CA GLY A 136 -0.26 1.30 13.41
C GLY A 136 0.98 2.12 13.05
N ARG A 137 0.87 2.94 11.99
CA ARG A 137 1.82 3.99 11.64
C ARG A 137 1.28 5.37 12.02
N PRO A 138 1.65 5.91 13.18
CA PRO A 138 1.18 7.21 13.59
C PRO A 138 1.78 8.32 12.72
N ILE A 139 0.95 9.34 12.47
CA ILE A 139 1.38 10.58 11.84
C ILE A 139 1.70 11.59 12.93
N LEU A 140 2.98 11.92 13.07
CA LEU A 140 3.46 12.80 14.12
C LEU A 140 4.09 14.07 13.54
N GLY A 141 3.82 15.19 14.21
CA GLY A 141 4.21 16.53 13.78
C GLY A 141 5.64 16.92 14.15
N LEU A 142 6.62 16.02 13.96
CA LEU A 142 8.01 16.22 14.36
C LEU A 142 9.01 15.98 13.21
N PRO A 143 10.14 16.70 13.17
CA PRO A 143 11.27 16.39 12.30
C PRO A 143 11.82 14.97 12.47
N SER A 144 12.35 14.37 11.39
CA SER A 144 13.00 13.05 11.47
C SER A 144 14.25 13.03 12.34
N ARG A 145 15.02 14.13 12.36
CA ARG A 145 16.11 14.37 13.32
C ARG A 145 15.62 14.26 14.78
N ASP A 146 14.51 14.91 15.11
CA ASP A 146 13.99 14.92 16.49
C ASP A 146 13.40 13.56 16.89
N LEU A 147 12.79 12.84 15.93
CA LEU A 147 12.39 11.45 16.14
C LEU A 147 13.59 10.57 16.53
N LEU A 148 14.72 10.72 15.81
CA LEU A 148 15.95 10.00 16.11
C LEU A 148 16.49 10.34 17.50
N GLU A 149 16.50 11.63 17.86
CA GLU A 149 16.92 12.08 19.20
C GLU A 149 16.08 11.45 20.31
N ILE A 150 14.75 11.42 20.15
CA ILE A 150 13.84 10.82 21.12
C ILE A 150 14.13 9.33 21.29
N VAL A 151 14.26 8.61 20.18
CA VAL A 151 14.45 7.15 20.20
C VAL A 151 15.80 6.79 20.84
N LEU A 152 16.88 7.51 20.50
CA LEU A 152 18.19 7.32 21.14
C LEU A 152 18.21 7.76 22.60
N GLY A 153 17.41 8.76 22.95
CA GLY A 153 17.26 9.26 24.33
C GLY A 153 16.52 8.27 25.24
N VAL A 154 15.66 7.41 24.68
CA VAL A 154 15.00 6.32 25.41
C VAL A 154 16.00 5.20 25.70
N ASP A 155 16.67 4.68 24.65
CA ASP A 155 17.75 3.70 24.80
C ASP A 155 18.77 3.90 23.66
N PRO A 156 20.08 4.00 23.96
CA PRO A 156 21.12 4.24 22.95
C PRO A 156 21.30 3.07 21.97
N SER A 157 20.75 1.89 22.28
CA SER A 157 20.75 0.70 21.42
C SER A 157 19.59 0.70 20.44
N CYS A 158 18.67 1.67 20.50
CA CYS A 158 17.67 1.83 19.47
C CYS A 158 18.29 2.31 18.16
N HIS A 159 17.64 1.95 17.06
CA HIS A 159 18.08 2.34 15.72
C HIS A 159 16.95 2.91 14.90
N LEU A 160 17.30 3.70 13.88
CA LEU A 160 16.38 4.27 12.92
C LEU A 160 16.96 4.10 11.52
N ILE A 161 16.14 3.60 10.60
CA ILE A 161 16.45 3.52 9.18
C ILE A 161 15.41 4.37 8.42
N PRO A 162 15.83 5.34 7.59
CA PRO A 162 14.91 6.05 6.71
C PRO A 162 14.24 5.06 5.75
N ALA A 163 12.90 5.04 5.76
CA ALA A 163 12.11 4.08 5.00
C ALA A 163 12.01 4.47 3.51
N HIS A 164 11.95 3.47 2.63
CA HIS A 164 11.70 3.58 1.17
C HIS A 164 12.08 4.93 0.55
N ILE A 165 13.37 5.27 0.58
CA ILE A 165 13.87 6.66 0.51
C ILE A 165 13.54 7.43 -0.77
N TRP A 166 12.99 6.78 -1.80
CA TRP A 166 12.74 7.37 -3.12
C TRP A 166 11.26 7.59 -3.47
N THR A 167 10.30 7.05 -2.69
CA THR A 167 8.88 7.19 -3.04
C THR A 167 8.50 8.68 -3.15
N PRO A 168 7.73 9.14 -4.16
CA PRO A 168 7.63 10.58 -4.45
C PRO A 168 7.15 11.45 -3.28
N TRP A 169 6.30 10.86 -2.44
CA TRP A 169 5.81 11.41 -1.18
C TRP A 169 6.21 10.47 -0.05
N PHE A 170 6.35 11.01 1.16
CA PHE A 170 6.60 10.21 2.38
C PHE A 170 7.98 9.56 2.49
N SER A 171 8.92 9.94 1.64
CA SER A 171 10.31 9.49 1.73
C SER A 171 11.30 10.64 1.91
N MET A 172 12.50 10.28 2.33
CA MET A 172 13.59 11.22 2.58
C MET A 172 14.07 11.91 1.31
N LEU A 173 14.23 11.22 0.18
CA LEU A 173 14.76 11.78 -1.08
C LEU A 173 13.67 11.96 -2.16
N GLY A 174 12.40 11.71 -1.83
CA GLY A 174 11.28 11.80 -2.77
C GLY A 174 11.12 13.16 -3.45
N SER A 175 10.66 13.15 -4.70
CA SER A 175 10.59 14.35 -5.57
C SER A 175 9.64 15.45 -5.09
N LYS A 176 8.70 15.17 -4.19
CA LYS A 176 7.68 16.14 -3.74
C LYS A 176 7.94 16.69 -2.35
N SER A 177 8.35 15.86 -1.41
CA SER A 177 8.54 16.25 0.00
C SER A 177 9.93 16.03 0.56
N GLY A 178 10.82 15.36 -0.19
CA GLY A 178 12.14 14.94 0.25
C GLY A 178 13.21 16.03 0.21
N TYR A 179 14.28 15.78 0.93
CA TYR A 179 15.56 16.50 0.97
C TYR A 179 16.45 16.09 -0.21
N ASP A 180 17.56 16.82 -0.40
CA ASP A 180 18.56 16.50 -1.41
C ASP A 180 19.72 15.64 -0.85
N SER A 181 19.80 15.47 0.48
CA SER A 181 20.80 14.64 1.17
C SER A 181 20.30 14.09 2.51
N VAL A 182 21.01 13.11 3.06
CA VAL A 182 20.74 12.57 4.41
C VAL A 182 21.05 13.61 5.49
N GLU A 183 22.12 14.37 5.27
CA GLU A 183 22.61 15.45 6.12
C GLU A 183 21.55 16.53 6.36
N GLU A 184 20.80 16.93 5.34
CA GLU A 184 19.72 17.91 5.50
C GLU A 184 18.53 17.36 6.31
N CYS A 185 18.32 16.05 6.31
CA CYS A 185 17.22 15.40 7.00
C CYS A 185 17.54 15.22 8.49
N PHE A 186 18.74 14.73 8.80
CA PHE A 186 19.16 14.30 10.15
C PHE A 186 20.16 15.24 10.84
N GLU A 187 20.72 16.21 10.12
CA GLU A 187 21.59 17.27 10.65
C GLU A 187 22.72 16.72 11.54
N ASP A 188 22.82 17.19 12.78
CA ASP A 188 23.83 16.78 13.77
C ASP A 188 23.77 15.29 14.12
N LEU A 189 22.63 14.63 13.93
CA LEU A 189 22.44 13.21 14.20
C LEU A 189 22.67 12.31 12.98
N THR A 190 23.08 12.87 11.84
CA THR A 190 23.45 12.09 10.65
C THR A 190 24.46 10.97 10.92
N PRO A 191 25.48 11.12 11.80
CA PRO A 191 26.41 10.03 12.14
C PRO A 191 25.75 8.77 12.74
N HIS A 192 24.51 8.86 13.22
CA HIS A 192 23.75 7.71 13.73
C HIS A 192 22.98 6.95 12.64
N ILE A 193 22.91 7.50 11.41
CA ILE A 193 22.34 6.81 10.27
C ILE A 193 23.45 6.01 9.58
N PHE A 194 23.25 4.70 9.46
CA PHE A 194 24.22 3.78 8.85
C PHE A 194 23.61 2.94 7.74
N ALA A 195 22.28 2.89 7.64
CA ALA A 195 21.57 2.15 6.61
C ALA A 195 20.42 2.97 6.04
N LEU A 196 20.03 2.67 4.80
CA LEU A 196 18.92 3.31 4.09
C LEU A 196 18.09 2.23 3.40
N GLU A 197 16.76 2.32 3.53
CA GLU A 197 15.85 1.39 2.87
C GLU A 197 15.55 1.83 1.43
N THR A 198 15.85 0.96 0.45
CA THR A 198 15.62 1.22 -0.98
C THR A 198 14.13 1.39 -1.25
N GLY A 199 13.34 0.38 -0.86
CA GLY A 199 11.92 0.25 -1.09
C GLY A 199 11.56 0.00 -2.56
N LEU A 200 10.34 -0.53 -2.76
CA LEU A 200 9.74 -1.02 -4.02
C LEU A 200 9.84 -0.14 -5.28
N SER A 201 10.25 1.12 -5.15
CA SER A 201 10.37 2.07 -6.26
C SER A 201 11.80 2.31 -6.70
N SER A 202 12.79 1.69 -6.05
CA SER A 202 14.20 1.80 -6.41
C SER A 202 14.95 0.52 -6.07
N ASP A 203 16.10 0.34 -6.71
CA ASP A 203 16.99 -0.77 -6.45
C ASP A 203 18.43 -0.27 -6.16
N PRO A 204 19.37 -1.15 -5.80
CA PRO A 204 20.75 -0.75 -5.55
C PRO A 204 21.44 -0.06 -6.75
N PRO A 205 21.30 -0.52 -8.01
CA PRO A 205 21.77 0.22 -9.18
C PRO A 205 21.33 1.68 -9.25
N MET A 206 20.06 1.98 -8.99
CA MET A 206 19.57 3.36 -8.93
C MET A 206 20.28 4.17 -7.84
N ASN A 207 20.48 3.57 -6.66
CA ASN A 207 21.11 4.22 -5.51
C ASN A 207 22.63 4.44 -5.70
N TRP A 208 23.34 3.53 -6.37
CA TRP A 208 24.78 3.67 -6.63
C TRP A 208 25.14 4.87 -7.50
N ARG A 209 24.16 5.45 -8.19
CA ARG A 209 24.34 6.64 -9.03
C ARG A 209 24.51 7.94 -8.24
N VAL A 210 24.26 7.91 -6.93
CA VAL A 210 24.28 9.08 -6.05
C VAL A 210 25.37 8.87 -4.99
N SER A 211 26.55 9.46 -5.18
CA SER A 211 27.70 9.21 -4.30
C SER A 211 27.47 9.59 -2.83
N ASN A 212 26.55 10.51 -2.54
CA ASN A 212 26.14 10.86 -1.16
C ASN A 212 25.60 9.63 -0.40
N LEU A 213 25.18 8.58 -1.09
CA LEU A 213 24.63 7.36 -0.48
C LEU A 213 25.67 6.27 -0.24
N ASP A 214 26.91 6.44 -0.71
CA ASP A 214 27.92 5.38 -0.73
C ASP A 214 28.29 4.83 0.64
N ARG A 215 28.28 5.69 1.67
CA ARG A 215 28.67 5.33 3.04
C ARG A 215 27.61 4.54 3.79
N TYR A 216 26.40 4.44 3.25
CA TYR A 216 25.29 3.75 3.90
C TYR A 216 25.15 2.33 3.34
N THR A 217 24.81 1.41 4.23
CA THR A 217 24.40 0.06 3.86
C THR A 217 22.97 0.11 3.32
N LEU A 218 22.77 -0.34 2.09
CA LEU A 218 21.42 -0.45 1.54
C LEU A 218 20.74 -1.67 2.15
N VAL A 219 19.52 -1.46 2.63
CA VAL A 219 18.63 -2.53 3.09
C VAL A 219 17.36 -2.52 2.25
N SER A 220 16.73 -3.68 2.14
CA SER A 220 15.47 -3.83 1.43
C SER A 220 14.50 -4.60 2.31
N SER A 221 13.23 -4.19 2.32
CA SER A 221 12.16 -4.75 3.14
C SER A 221 10.82 -4.53 2.45
N SER A 222 9.86 -5.39 2.73
CA SER A 222 8.67 -5.51 1.89
C SER A 222 7.67 -4.38 2.02
N ASP A 223 7.64 -3.65 3.14
CA ASP A 223 6.50 -2.80 3.52
C ASP A 223 5.18 -3.60 3.36
N ALA A 224 5.14 -4.81 3.94
CA ALA A 224 4.04 -5.74 3.73
C ALA A 224 2.73 -5.20 4.34
N HIS A 225 1.73 -5.02 3.47
CA HIS A 225 0.35 -4.69 3.82
C HIS A 225 -0.59 -5.92 3.81
N SER A 226 -0.07 -7.11 3.52
CA SER A 226 -0.73 -8.39 3.75
C SER A 226 0.29 -9.51 3.93
N PRO A 227 -0.02 -10.60 4.65
CA PRO A 227 0.96 -11.65 4.92
C PRO A 227 1.59 -12.28 3.65
N PRO A 228 0.85 -12.53 2.54
CA PRO A 228 1.45 -13.05 1.31
C PRO A 228 2.50 -12.14 0.65
N LYS A 229 2.51 -10.84 0.99
CA LYS A 229 3.45 -9.85 0.45
C LYS A 229 4.76 -9.77 1.24
N LEU A 230 4.89 -10.52 2.33
CA LEU A 230 6.14 -10.66 3.08
C LEU A 230 7.28 -11.08 2.15
N ALA A 231 8.44 -10.46 2.34
CA ALA A 231 9.67 -10.70 1.61
C ALA A 231 9.58 -10.64 0.08
N ARG A 232 8.67 -9.80 -0.45
CA ARG A 232 8.84 -9.29 -1.84
C ARG A 232 10.12 -8.46 -1.98
N GLU A 233 10.60 -7.93 -0.86
CA GLU A 233 11.90 -7.31 -0.65
C GLU A 233 12.42 -7.75 0.72
N ALA A 234 13.72 -8.02 0.84
CA ALA A 234 14.34 -8.48 2.08
C ALA A 234 15.85 -8.23 2.08
N THR A 235 16.48 -8.33 3.24
CA THR A 235 17.93 -8.19 3.41
C THR A 235 18.55 -9.52 3.84
N LEU A 236 19.70 -9.86 3.26
CA LEU A 236 20.42 -11.10 3.48
C LEU A 236 21.58 -10.89 4.45
N PHE A 237 21.72 -11.78 5.43
CA PHE A 237 22.78 -11.73 6.43
C PHE A 237 23.50 -13.07 6.60
N GLU A 238 24.74 -13.03 7.07
CA GLU A 238 25.51 -14.18 7.55
C GLU A 238 26.00 -13.85 8.96
N ILE A 239 25.14 -14.06 9.94
CA ILE A 239 25.35 -13.68 11.34
C ILE A 239 24.70 -14.71 12.27
N GLU A 240 25.02 -14.61 13.57
CA GLU A 240 24.16 -15.21 14.59
C GLU A 240 22.84 -14.43 14.70
N PRO A 241 21.70 -15.10 14.95
CA PRO A 241 20.42 -14.43 15.06
C PRO A 241 20.36 -13.65 16.38
N SER A 242 20.77 -12.39 16.37
CA SER A 242 20.61 -11.45 17.48
C SER A 242 20.42 -10.02 16.96
N TYR A 243 19.76 -9.18 17.77
CA TYR A 243 19.57 -7.76 17.49
C TYR A 243 20.93 -7.07 17.27
N ASP A 244 21.88 -7.27 18.20
CA ASP A 244 23.19 -6.63 18.15
C ASP A 244 24.01 -7.07 16.92
N ALA A 245 24.00 -8.36 16.58
CA ALA A 245 24.75 -8.86 15.44
C ALA A 245 24.19 -8.34 14.11
N LEU A 246 22.87 -8.14 14.01
CA LEU A 246 22.19 -7.60 12.84
C LEU A 246 22.57 -6.13 12.63
N PHE A 247 22.43 -5.28 13.66
CA PHE A 247 22.75 -3.87 13.51
C PHE A 247 24.25 -3.59 13.42
N ALA A 248 25.10 -4.40 14.07
CA ALA A 248 26.54 -4.34 13.84
C ALA A 248 26.94 -4.71 12.41
N ALA A 249 26.25 -5.65 11.77
CA ALA A 249 26.46 -5.98 10.36
C ALA A 249 26.08 -4.81 9.44
N LEU A 250 24.94 -4.16 9.70
CA LEU A 250 24.51 -2.99 8.95
C LEU A 250 25.44 -1.77 9.14
N GLN A 251 25.89 -1.53 10.36
CA GLN A 251 26.80 -0.42 10.69
C GLN A 251 28.19 -0.59 10.08
N SER A 252 28.72 -1.82 10.08
CA SER A 252 30.01 -2.10 9.46
C SER A 252 29.95 -2.12 7.93
N GLY A 253 28.80 -2.49 7.36
CA GLY A 253 28.67 -2.71 5.92
C GLY A 253 29.60 -3.84 5.42
N ASP A 254 29.94 -4.78 6.29
CA ASP A 254 30.83 -5.90 5.97
C ASP A 254 30.13 -6.88 5.04
N PRO A 255 30.62 -7.10 3.80
CA PRO A 255 29.99 -8.02 2.85
C PRO A 255 30.02 -9.48 3.30
N ALA A 256 30.85 -9.85 4.29
CA ALA A 256 30.84 -11.17 4.90
C ALA A 256 29.69 -11.37 5.91
N ARG A 257 29.03 -10.28 6.35
CA ARG A 257 27.94 -10.30 7.35
C ARG A 257 26.63 -9.76 6.81
N CYS A 258 26.67 -8.74 5.97
CA CYS A 258 25.53 -8.22 5.20
C CYS A 258 25.71 -8.68 3.75
N LEU A 259 25.02 -9.75 3.36
CA LEU A 259 25.27 -10.42 2.09
C LEU A 259 24.65 -9.70 0.88
N GLY A 260 23.77 -8.72 1.11
CA GLY A 260 23.06 -8.00 0.05
C GLY A 260 21.54 -7.98 0.23
N THR A 261 20.81 -7.66 -0.83
CA THR A 261 19.36 -7.49 -0.79
C THR A 261 18.62 -8.36 -1.80
N LEU A 262 17.39 -8.72 -1.47
CA LEU A 262 16.39 -9.24 -2.40
C LEU A 262 15.50 -8.06 -2.79
N GLU A 263 15.35 -7.83 -4.09
CA GLU A 263 14.68 -6.64 -4.62
C GLU A 263 13.47 -7.02 -5.45
N PHE A 264 12.45 -6.17 -5.39
CA PHE A 264 11.39 -6.13 -6.37
C PHE A 264 11.90 -5.40 -7.64
N PHE A 265 11.30 -5.66 -8.80
CA PHE A 265 11.63 -4.89 -10.00
C PHE A 265 10.98 -3.50 -9.94
N PRO A 266 11.75 -2.41 -9.76
CA PRO A 266 11.17 -1.08 -9.60
C PRO A 266 10.39 -0.62 -10.85
N GLU A 267 10.68 -1.20 -12.02
CA GLU A 267 9.98 -0.97 -13.28
C GLU A 267 8.50 -1.33 -13.23
N GLU A 268 8.08 -2.29 -12.40
CA GLU A 268 6.66 -2.58 -12.21
C GLU A 268 5.92 -1.40 -11.57
N GLY A 269 6.63 -0.51 -10.88
CA GLY A 269 6.07 0.68 -10.25
C GLY A 269 5.31 1.57 -11.23
N LYS A 270 4.10 1.97 -10.84
CA LYS A 270 3.22 2.88 -11.62
C LYS A 270 3.79 4.27 -11.96
N TYR A 271 4.88 4.64 -11.30
CA TYR A 271 5.58 5.92 -11.47
C TYR A 271 7.09 5.69 -11.52
N HIS A 272 7.55 4.64 -12.21
CA HIS A 272 8.97 4.40 -12.37
C HIS A 272 9.58 5.38 -13.37
N HIS A 273 9.11 5.32 -14.62
CA HIS A 273 9.47 6.25 -15.69
C HIS A 273 8.64 7.53 -15.66
N ASP A 274 9.14 8.52 -16.38
CA ASP A 274 8.41 9.74 -16.68
C ASP A 274 7.43 9.48 -17.82
N GLY A 275 6.28 10.14 -17.80
CA GLY A 275 5.45 10.06 -18.97
C GLY A 275 4.10 10.73 -18.90
N HIS A 276 3.35 10.52 -19.99
CA HIS A 276 2.01 11.03 -20.16
C HIS A 276 1.17 9.98 -20.88
N ARG A 277 0.38 9.25 -20.10
CA ARG A 277 -0.35 8.04 -20.51
C ARG A 277 -1.26 8.29 -21.71
N LYS A 278 -1.99 9.40 -21.70
CA LYS A 278 -2.92 9.78 -22.78
C LYS A 278 -2.24 10.02 -24.12
N CYS A 279 -0.93 10.30 -24.10
CA CYS A 279 -0.13 10.53 -25.29
C CYS A 279 0.81 9.36 -25.62
N HIS A 280 0.77 8.27 -24.85
CA HIS A 280 1.67 7.13 -24.97
C HIS A 280 3.16 7.52 -24.92
N VAL A 281 3.48 8.57 -24.15
CA VAL A 281 4.86 8.99 -23.90
C VAL A 281 5.34 8.30 -22.63
N ASN A 282 6.30 7.39 -22.77
CA ASN A 282 7.01 6.71 -21.69
C ASN A 282 8.50 6.96 -21.89
N TRP A 283 9.11 7.75 -21.02
CA TRP A 283 10.47 8.24 -21.16
C TRP A 283 11.34 7.85 -19.99
N LYS A 284 12.58 7.49 -20.32
CA LYS A 284 13.65 7.52 -19.33
C LYS A 284 13.87 8.97 -18.87
N PRO A 285 14.24 9.18 -17.60
CA PRO A 285 14.49 10.50 -17.02
C PRO A 285 15.36 11.45 -17.84
N ALA A 286 16.47 10.95 -18.41
CA ALA A 286 17.37 11.76 -19.21
C ALA A 286 16.67 12.41 -20.42
N VAL A 287 15.78 11.66 -21.10
CA VAL A 287 14.99 12.16 -22.23
C VAL A 287 14.03 13.26 -21.77
N THR A 288 13.41 13.10 -20.61
CA THR A 288 12.54 14.13 -20.03
C THR A 288 13.28 15.43 -19.75
N LEU A 289 14.50 15.35 -19.23
CA LEU A 289 15.35 16.52 -18.97
C LEU A 289 15.74 17.24 -20.27
N GLU A 290 16.07 16.49 -21.33
CA GLU A 290 16.35 17.05 -22.66
C GLU A 290 15.14 17.78 -23.29
N HIS A 291 13.92 17.45 -22.85
CA HIS A 291 12.66 18.01 -23.36
C HIS A 291 12.00 18.99 -22.36
N ASP A 292 12.76 19.50 -21.39
CA ASP A 292 12.28 20.46 -20.36
C ASP A 292 11.04 19.97 -19.58
N GLY A 293 10.85 18.65 -19.49
CA GLY A 293 9.67 18.05 -18.86
C GLY A 293 8.35 18.23 -19.61
N ILE A 294 8.39 18.66 -20.89
CA ILE A 294 7.19 18.94 -21.69
C ILE A 294 6.92 17.81 -22.69
N CYS A 295 5.69 17.29 -22.67
CA CYS A 295 5.24 16.27 -23.61
C CYS A 295 5.17 16.85 -25.04
N PRO A 296 5.81 16.22 -26.05
CA PRO A 296 5.89 16.75 -27.41
C PRO A 296 4.57 16.58 -28.17
N VAL A 297 3.69 15.72 -27.69
CA VAL A 297 2.39 15.43 -28.32
C VAL A 297 1.35 16.48 -27.94
N CYS A 298 1.31 16.91 -26.68
CA CYS A 298 0.23 17.77 -26.17
C CYS A 298 0.70 19.10 -25.55
N GLY A 299 2.01 19.32 -25.43
CA GLY A 299 2.61 20.52 -24.85
C GLY A 299 2.41 20.69 -23.33
N LYS A 300 1.92 19.66 -22.62
CA LYS A 300 1.72 19.69 -21.17
C LYS A 300 2.91 19.05 -20.44
N PRO A 301 3.16 19.41 -19.17
CA PRO A 301 4.17 18.74 -18.35
C PRO A 301 3.89 17.23 -18.25
N VAL A 302 4.94 16.42 -18.34
CA VAL A 302 4.85 14.98 -18.06
C VAL A 302 4.73 14.72 -16.55
N THR A 303 4.13 13.60 -16.18
CA THR A 303 4.20 13.10 -14.82
C THR A 303 5.60 12.55 -14.57
N VAL A 304 6.33 13.17 -13.65
CA VAL A 304 7.67 12.69 -13.27
C VAL A 304 7.59 11.48 -12.35
N GLY A 305 8.35 10.44 -12.68
CA GLY A 305 8.50 9.22 -11.93
C GLY A 305 9.60 9.30 -10.87
N VAL A 306 9.87 8.16 -10.24
CA VAL A 306 10.92 8.00 -9.23
C VAL A 306 12.31 8.03 -9.86
N GLY A 307 12.47 7.42 -11.04
CA GLY A 307 13.72 7.48 -11.79
C GLY A 307 14.18 8.91 -12.06
N HIS A 308 13.25 9.85 -12.26
CA HIS A 308 13.57 11.27 -12.45
C HIS A 308 14.26 11.89 -11.26
N ARG A 309 13.81 11.55 -10.05
CA ARG A 309 14.42 12.09 -8.84
C ARG A 309 15.83 11.55 -8.63
N VAL A 310 16.03 10.28 -8.94
CA VAL A 310 17.38 9.67 -8.95
C VAL A 310 18.26 10.40 -9.97
N GLU A 311 17.78 10.60 -11.19
CA GLU A 311 18.52 11.30 -12.26
C GLU A 311 18.96 12.71 -11.85
N VAL A 312 18.06 13.47 -11.21
CA VAL A 312 18.34 14.84 -10.74
C VAL A 312 19.43 14.87 -9.66
N LEU A 313 19.52 13.84 -8.81
CA LEU A 313 20.52 13.76 -7.74
C LEU A 313 21.76 12.97 -8.14
N ALA A 314 21.74 12.26 -9.27
CA ALA A 314 22.82 11.40 -9.70
C ALA A 314 24.06 12.20 -10.11
N ASP A 315 25.22 11.77 -9.62
CA ASP A 315 26.53 12.27 -10.02
C ASP A 315 27.33 11.23 -10.81
N ARG A 316 26.70 10.08 -11.10
CA ARG A 316 27.26 8.98 -11.89
C ARG A 316 26.28 8.51 -12.97
N PRO A 317 26.78 8.07 -14.13
CA PRO A 317 25.93 7.56 -15.21
C PRO A 317 25.19 6.27 -14.80
N GLU A 318 24.09 5.99 -15.49
CA GLU A 318 23.34 4.72 -15.39
C GLU A 318 24.30 3.52 -15.59
N GLY A 319 24.13 2.46 -14.81
CA GLY A 319 25.01 1.29 -14.83
C GLY A 319 26.30 1.43 -14.01
N SER A 320 26.53 2.57 -13.36
CA SER A 320 27.66 2.73 -12.44
C SER A 320 27.52 1.83 -11.22
N ARG A 321 28.61 1.17 -10.83
CA ARG A 321 28.68 0.34 -9.63
C ARG A 321 29.76 0.88 -8.70
N LYS A 322 29.43 1.09 -7.42
CA LYS A 322 30.43 1.48 -6.42
C LYS A 322 31.39 0.31 -6.13
N PRO A 323 32.69 0.55 -5.84
CA PRO A 323 33.69 -0.52 -5.68
C PRO A 323 33.34 -1.59 -4.63
N ASN A 324 32.62 -1.20 -3.56
CA ASN A 324 32.19 -2.10 -2.48
C ASN A 324 30.65 -2.28 -2.47
N ALA A 325 30.06 -2.36 -3.65
CA ALA A 325 28.62 -2.60 -3.79
C ALA A 325 28.26 -4.03 -3.37
N HIS A 326 27.46 -4.15 -2.30
CA HIS A 326 26.77 -5.39 -1.96
C HIS A 326 25.97 -5.90 -3.17
N PRO A 327 25.88 -7.23 -3.37
CA PRO A 327 25.08 -7.78 -4.44
C PRO A 327 23.57 -7.57 -4.14
N PHE A 328 22.76 -7.68 -5.17
CA PHE A 328 21.32 -7.66 -5.06
C PHE A 328 20.74 -8.71 -6.01
N TYR A 329 19.52 -9.17 -5.71
CA TYR A 329 18.84 -10.19 -6.49
C TYR A 329 17.40 -9.76 -6.74
N SER A 330 17.08 -9.41 -7.98
CA SER A 330 15.70 -9.05 -8.36
C SER A 330 14.85 -10.31 -8.52
N LEU A 331 13.73 -10.38 -7.83
CA LEU A 331 12.87 -11.55 -7.78
C LEU A 331 11.47 -11.25 -8.32
N ILE A 332 10.94 -12.23 -9.07
CA ILE A 332 9.53 -12.32 -9.43
C ILE A 332 8.91 -13.35 -8.47
N PRO A 333 7.85 -13.01 -7.72
CA PRO A 333 7.22 -13.96 -6.80
C PRO A 333 6.78 -15.23 -7.53
N LEU A 334 6.95 -16.39 -6.89
CA LEU A 334 6.67 -17.68 -7.52
C LEU A 334 5.23 -17.78 -8.08
N PRO A 335 4.17 -17.28 -7.41
CA PRO A 335 2.83 -17.23 -7.99
C PRO A 335 2.72 -16.43 -9.30
N GLU A 336 3.52 -15.38 -9.48
CA GLU A 336 3.53 -14.57 -10.71
C GLU A 336 4.20 -15.33 -11.85
N ILE A 337 5.30 -16.03 -11.59
CA ILE A 337 5.96 -16.91 -12.59
C ILE A 337 5.01 -18.02 -13.03
N ILE A 338 4.34 -18.68 -12.08
CA ILE A 338 3.35 -19.73 -12.38
C ILE A 338 2.20 -19.12 -13.20
N SER A 339 1.70 -17.95 -12.80
CA SER A 339 0.62 -17.22 -13.48
C SER A 339 0.94 -16.96 -14.96
N GLU A 340 2.14 -16.47 -15.25
CA GLU A 340 2.61 -16.26 -16.63
C GLU A 340 2.62 -17.56 -17.44
N LEU A 341 3.11 -18.65 -16.86
CA LEU A 341 3.15 -19.98 -17.51
C LEU A 341 1.78 -20.56 -17.82
N VAL A 342 0.81 -20.38 -16.92
CA VAL A 342 -0.53 -20.97 -17.07
C VAL A 342 -1.55 -20.06 -17.75
N GLY A 343 -1.19 -18.79 -17.98
CA GLY A 343 -2.04 -17.80 -18.66
C GLY A 343 -3.26 -17.37 -17.85
N VAL A 344 -3.23 -17.46 -16.52
CA VAL A 344 -4.31 -17.03 -15.63
C VAL A 344 -3.75 -16.28 -14.44
N GLY A 345 -4.51 -15.33 -13.88
CA GLY A 345 -3.98 -14.44 -12.84
C GLY A 345 -3.41 -15.15 -11.59
N PRO A 346 -2.49 -14.50 -10.87
CA PRO A 346 -1.71 -15.09 -9.77
C PRO A 346 -2.57 -15.50 -8.58
N ASN A 347 -3.74 -14.87 -8.40
CA ASN A 347 -4.69 -15.20 -7.34
C ASN A 347 -5.69 -16.31 -7.72
N SER A 348 -5.58 -16.88 -8.93
CA SER A 348 -6.49 -17.94 -9.37
C SER A 348 -6.32 -19.22 -8.55
N LYS A 349 -7.41 -19.99 -8.38
CA LYS A 349 -7.37 -21.30 -7.69
C LYS A 349 -6.32 -22.24 -8.31
N ARG A 350 -6.14 -22.17 -9.63
CA ARG A 350 -5.14 -22.98 -10.36
C ARG A 350 -3.72 -22.63 -9.93
N VAL A 351 -3.35 -21.34 -9.94
CA VAL A 351 -2.02 -20.88 -9.51
C VAL A 351 -1.79 -21.18 -8.04
N GLN A 352 -2.78 -20.90 -7.18
CA GLN A 352 -2.63 -21.12 -5.74
C GLN A 352 -2.47 -22.60 -5.39
N ARG A 353 -3.17 -23.51 -6.07
CA ARG A 353 -2.97 -24.95 -5.90
C ARG A 353 -1.56 -25.38 -6.33
N GLU A 354 -1.09 -24.87 -7.45
CA GLU A 354 0.26 -25.17 -7.95
C GLU A 354 1.34 -24.63 -7.01
N TYR A 355 1.20 -23.40 -6.56
CA TYR A 355 2.06 -22.77 -5.57
C TYR A 355 2.13 -23.60 -4.28
N GLN A 356 0.99 -24.03 -3.73
CA GLN A 356 0.98 -24.89 -2.54
C GLN A 356 1.62 -26.26 -2.78
N ARG A 357 1.45 -26.86 -3.97
CA ARG A 357 2.14 -28.10 -4.34
C ARG A 357 3.65 -27.90 -4.34
N MET A 358 4.13 -26.84 -4.98
CA MET A 358 5.56 -26.52 -5.02
C MET A 358 6.14 -26.30 -3.63
N LEU A 359 5.44 -25.57 -2.76
CA LEU A 359 5.87 -25.40 -1.38
C LEU A 359 6.00 -26.74 -0.64
N ALA A 360 5.06 -27.66 -0.86
CA ALA A 360 5.08 -28.98 -0.22
C ALA A 360 6.22 -29.89 -0.72
N GLU A 361 6.58 -29.80 -2.00
CA GLU A 361 7.59 -30.67 -2.63
C GLU A 361 9.01 -30.08 -2.62
N LEU A 362 9.15 -28.77 -2.85
CA LEU A 362 10.43 -28.07 -2.99
C LEU A 362 10.84 -27.30 -1.73
N GLY A 363 9.89 -27.01 -0.83
CA GLY A 363 10.11 -26.17 0.34
C GLY A 363 9.79 -24.70 0.07
N PRO A 364 10.29 -23.77 0.91
CA PRO A 364 9.86 -22.38 0.87
C PRO A 364 10.17 -21.65 -0.44
N GLU A 365 9.37 -20.62 -0.71
CA GLU A 365 9.43 -19.86 -1.96
C GLU A 365 10.83 -19.31 -2.24
N LEU A 366 11.46 -18.60 -1.28
CA LEU A 366 12.77 -17.98 -1.49
C LEU A 366 13.87 -19.01 -1.68
N VAL A 367 13.79 -20.17 -1.02
CA VAL A 367 14.73 -21.28 -1.25
C VAL A 367 14.60 -21.78 -2.68
N THR A 368 13.37 -21.95 -3.17
CA THR A 368 13.10 -22.35 -4.56
C THR A 368 13.60 -21.30 -5.55
N LEU A 369 13.37 -20.02 -5.30
CA LEU A 369 13.72 -18.92 -6.20
C LEU A 369 15.23 -18.63 -6.23
N LEU A 370 15.94 -18.80 -5.12
CA LEU A 370 17.35 -18.41 -4.99
C LEU A 370 18.32 -19.58 -5.05
N ASP A 371 18.05 -20.64 -4.29
CA ASP A 371 19.11 -21.57 -3.88
C ASP A 371 18.97 -22.95 -4.56
N LEU A 372 17.74 -23.40 -4.80
CA LEU A 372 17.50 -24.76 -5.29
C LEU A 372 18.06 -24.95 -6.71
N PRO A 373 18.76 -26.06 -7.02
CA PRO A 373 19.20 -26.36 -8.37
C PRO A 373 18.04 -26.39 -9.38
N LEU A 374 18.28 -25.88 -10.60
CA LEU A 374 17.23 -25.82 -11.63
C LEU A 374 16.70 -27.21 -12.02
N GLU A 375 17.54 -28.25 -11.93
CA GLU A 375 17.16 -29.66 -12.16
C GLU A 375 16.13 -30.17 -11.14
N ASP A 376 16.27 -29.78 -9.88
CA ASP A 376 15.30 -30.12 -8.83
C ASP A 376 13.98 -29.39 -9.03
N ILE A 377 14.04 -28.12 -9.44
CA ILE A 377 12.85 -27.34 -9.81
C ILE A 377 12.17 -27.98 -11.03
N ALA A 378 12.91 -28.38 -12.05
CA ALA A 378 12.38 -28.97 -13.27
C ALA A 378 11.64 -30.28 -13.01
N ARG A 379 12.14 -31.12 -12.09
CA ARG A 379 11.51 -32.37 -11.68
C ARG A 379 10.10 -32.19 -11.12
N VAL A 380 9.84 -31.08 -10.43
CA VAL A 380 8.53 -30.80 -9.81
C VAL A 380 7.70 -29.86 -10.66
N GLY A 381 8.23 -28.70 -11.03
CA GLY A 381 7.51 -27.63 -11.72
C GLY A 381 7.63 -27.64 -13.25
N GLY A 382 8.41 -28.58 -13.81
CA GLY A 382 8.66 -28.70 -15.25
C GLY A 382 9.76 -27.77 -15.77
N GLU A 383 10.29 -28.12 -16.94
CA GLU A 383 11.40 -27.41 -17.61
C GLU A 383 11.13 -25.93 -17.84
N LYS A 384 9.89 -25.57 -18.18
CA LYS A 384 9.53 -24.16 -18.43
C LYS A 384 9.65 -23.30 -17.17
N LEU A 385 9.23 -23.80 -16.01
CA LEU A 385 9.38 -23.08 -14.74
C LEU A 385 10.84 -22.95 -14.34
N ALA A 386 11.59 -24.06 -14.41
CA ALA A 386 13.02 -24.04 -14.10
C ALA A 386 13.78 -23.09 -15.04
N GLY A 387 13.45 -23.09 -16.34
CA GLY A 387 13.97 -22.15 -17.32
C GLY A 387 13.65 -20.70 -16.96
N GLY A 388 12.41 -20.39 -16.60
CA GLY A 388 11.98 -19.06 -16.16
C GLY A 388 12.72 -18.58 -14.90
N ILE A 389 12.79 -19.41 -13.85
CA ILE A 389 13.55 -19.08 -12.64
C ILE A 389 15.04 -18.91 -12.98
N GLY A 390 15.60 -19.74 -13.87
CA GLY A 390 16.98 -19.60 -14.35
C GLY A 390 17.24 -18.27 -15.05
N ARG A 391 16.32 -17.81 -15.92
CA ARG A 391 16.39 -16.49 -16.58
C ARG A 391 16.34 -15.36 -15.55
N MET A 392 15.38 -15.41 -14.62
CA MET A 392 15.26 -14.45 -13.52
C MET A 392 16.57 -14.34 -12.72
N ARG A 393 17.16 -15.47 -12.31
CA ARG A 393 18.44 -15.51 -11.57
C ARG A 393 19.61 -14.87 -12.33
N ARG A 394 19.58 -14.87 -13.66
CA ARG A 394 20.60 -14.24 -14.51
C ARG A 394 20.26 -12.80 -14.90
N GLY A 395 19.11 -12.27 -14.48
CA GLY A 395 18.62 -10.96 -14.89
C GLY A 395 18.15 -10.90 -16.35
N GLU A 396 17.89 -12.06 -16.98
CA GLU A 396 17.41 -12.18 -18.36
C GLU A 396 15.89 -12.01 -18.41
N VAL A 397 15.40 -10.82 -18.08
CA VAL A 397 13.96 -10.49 -18.06
C VAL A 397 13.65 -9.34 -19.00
N THR A 398 12.44 -9.32 -19.55
CA THR A 398 11.94 -8.17 -20.30
C THR A 398 11.17 -7.26 -19.35
N ALA A 399 11.75 -6.11 -19.01
CA ALA A 399 11.13 -5.11 -18.15
C ALA A 399 10.51 -3.98 -18.97
N ILE A 400 9.18 -3.83 -18.89
CA ILE A 400 8.43 -2.72 -19.46
C ILE A 400 8.03 -1.80 -18.31
N ALA A 401 8.72 -0.65 -18.19
CA ALA A 401 8.50 0.25 -17.07
C ALA A 401 7.12 0.93 -17.07
N GLY A 402 6.52 0.98 -15.89
CA GLY A 402 5.31 1.73 -15.60
C GLY A 402 5.54 3.24 -15.57
N TYR A 403 4.49 4.00 -15.90
CA TYR A 403 4.52 5.45 -15.99
C TYR A 403 3.11 6.04 -15.83
N ASP A 404 3.02 7.27 -15.34
CA ASP A 404 1.77 8.06 -15.24
C ASP A 404 0.54 7.28 -14.69
N GLY A 405 0.77 6.47 -13.66
CA GLY A 405 -0.26 5.72 -12.94
C GLY A 405 -0.56 4.33 -13.52
N GLU A 406 0.12 3.92 -14.58
CA GLU A 406 0.06 2.58 -15.17
C GLU A 406 1.22 1.72 -14.66
N TYR A 407 0.91 0.54 -14.12
CA TYR A 407 1.94 -0.41 -13.67
C TYR A 407 2.77 -0.92 -14.85
N GLY A 408 4.06 -1.14 -14.59
CA GLY A 408 4.92 -1.84 -15.52
C GLY A 408 4.64 -3.34 -15.54
N VAL A 409 5.36 -4.03 -16.42
CA VAL A 409 5.24 -5.48 -16.61
C VAL A 409 6.63 -6.07 -16.75
N ILE A 410 6.94 -7.07 -15.94
CA ILE A 410 8.10 -7.93 -16.11
C ILE A 410 7.63 -9.23 -16.76
N LYS A 411 8.36 -9.68 -17.78
CA LYS A 411 8.09 -10.94 -18.49
C LYS A 411 9.32 -11.83 -18.48
N LEU A 412 9.08 -13.12 -18.23
CA LEU A 412 10.10 -14.16 -18.31
C LEU A 412 10.09 -14.89 -19.65
N PHE A 413 8.92 -14.95 -20.29
CA PHE A 413 8.70 -15.72 -21.51
C PHE A 413 8.27 -14.81 -22.65
N ASP A 414 8.96 -14.94 -23.78
CA ASP A 414 8.54 -14.35 -25.02
C ASP A 414 7.47 -15.28 -25.63
N GLY A 415 6.32 -14.72 -26.02
CA GLY A 415 5.18 -15.49 -26.57
C GLY A 415 5.46 -16.27 -27.87
N SER A 416 6.71 -16.28 -28.35
CA SER A 416 7.22 -17.04 -29.49
C SER A 416 7.77 -18.42 -29.13
N GLU A 417 7.93 -18.76 -27.85
CA GLU A 417 8.53 -20.04 -27.40
C GLU A 417 7.52 -21.20 -27.26
N GLU A 418 6.60 -21.32 -28.23
CA GLU A 418 5.93 -22.58 -28.52
C GLU A 418 6.73 -23.33 -29.60
N ASN A 419 7.16 -24.56 -29.30
CA ASN A 419 7.86 -25.54 -30.17
C ASN A 419 9.39 -25.62 -30.09
N ALA A 420 9.94 -25.84 -28.90
CA ALA A 420 11.27 -26.47 -28.80
C ALA A 420 11.33 -27.44 -27.60
N ALA A 421 10.84 -28.66 -27.80
CA ALA A 421 11.29 -29.83 -27.05
C ALA A 421 11.63 -30.95 -28.06
N PRO A 422 12.77 -31.65 -27.91
CA PRO A 422 13.16 -32.69 -28.83
C PRO A 422 12.35 -33.96 -28.59
N GLN A 423 11.86 -34.48 -29.71
CA GLN A 423 11.10 -35.70 -29.93
C GLN A 423 11.82 -36.96 -29.41
N MET A 424 11.15 -37.79 -28.59
CA MET A 424 11.29 -39.26 -28.60
C MET A 424 10.10 -40.00 -27.95
N SER A 425 9.71 -41.10 -28.62
CA SER A 425 8.75 -42.17 -28.28
C SER A 425 7.26 -41.87 -28.50
N PHE A 426 6.68 -42.20 -29.66
CA PHE A 426 6.08 -43.52 -30.01
C PHE A 426 5.16 -44.10 -28.92
N PHE A 427 3.85 -43.87 -29.12
CA PHE A 427 2.66 -44.72 -28.86
C PHE A 427 1.49 -43.83 -28.40
N ALA A 428 0.64 -43.42 -29.34
CA ALA A 428 -0.77 -43.13 -29.08
C ALA A 428 -1.52 -43.09 -30.41
N GLU A 429 -2.45 -44.03 -30.56
CA GLU A 429 -3.38 -44.12 -31.68
C GLU A 429 -4.18 -42.84 -31.89
N ALA A 430 -4.52 -42.60 -33.14
CA ALA A 430 -5.24 -41.45 -33.65
C ALA A 430 -6.57 -41.23 -32.93
N LEU A 431 -6.67 -40.14 -32.18
CA LEU A 431 -7.95 -39.53 -31.84
C LEU A 431 -8.41 -38.63 -33.00
N PRO A 432 -9.73 -38.60 -33.31
CA PRO A 432 -10.24 -37.88 -34.47
C PRO A 432 -10.11 -36.37 -34.26
N LYS A 433 -9.67 -35.66 -35.30
CA LYS A 433 -9.71 -34.19 -35.37
C LYS A 433 -11.17 -33.73 -35.23
N PRO A 434 -11.49 -32.75 -34.36
CA PRO A 434 -12.79 -32.13 -34.38
C PRO A 434 -12.98 -31.39 -35.71
N LYS A 435 -14.16 -31.59 -36.31
CA LYS A 435 -14.56 -30.94 -37.56
C LYS A 435 -14.69 -29.42 -37.35
N PRO A 436 -14.37 -28.60 -38.37
CA PRO A 436 -14.78 -27.21 -38.41
C PRO A 436 -16.28 -27.12 -38.73
N ASP A 437 -16.89 -26.00 -38.30
CA ASP A 437 -18.30 -25.58 -38.44
C ASP A 437 -19.20 -26.10 -37.30
N GLU A 438 -19.98 -25.29 -36.59
CA GLU A 438 -20.79 -24.14 -37.03
C GLU A 438 -20.72 -22.99 -36.00
N VAL A 439 -20.70 -21.76 -36.51
CA VAL A 439 -20.90 -20.53 -35.73
C VAL A 439 -22.33 -20.57 -35.18
N GLY A 440 -22.49 -21.08 -33.97
CA GLY A 440 -23.71 -20.88 -33.20
C GLY A 440 -23.92 -19.39 -33.01
N GLU A 441 -25.14 -18.92 -33.28
CA GLU A 441 -25.54 -17.53 -33.12
C GLU A 441 -25.02 -16.97 -31.78
N PRO A 442 -24.47 -15.74 -31.77
CA PRO A 442 -23.97 -15.16 -30.54
C PRO A 442 -25.11 -15.12 -29.52
N SER A 443 -24.90 -15.77 -28.38
CA SER A 443 -25.68 -15.47 -27.18
C SER A 443 -25.72 -13.94 -27.02
N PRO A 444 -26.88 -13.35 -26.67
CA PRO A 444 -27.01 -11.91 -26.63
C PRO A 444 -25.90 -11.35 -25.75
N THR A 445 -24.95 -10.69 -26.40
CA THR A 445 -23.97 -9.85 -25.74
C THR A 445 -24.78 -8.83 -24.96
N TYR A 446 -24.85 -8.99 -23.64
CA TYR A 446 -25.16 -7.88 -22.77
C TYR A 446 -23.98 -6.91 -22.87
N THR A 447 -24.00 -6.11 -23.94
CA THR A 447 -23.34 -4.82 -23.93
C THR A 447 -24.04 -4.04 -22.84
N ALA A 448 -23.46 -4.03 -21.64
CA ALA A 448 -23.55 -2.84 -20.82
C ALA A 448 -22.80 -1.74 -21.59
N SER A 449 -23.45 -1.22 -22.64
CA SER A 449 -23.15 0.12 -23.10
C SER A 449 -23.28 0.96 -21.84
N PRO A 450 -22.22 1.63 -21.35
CA PRO A 450 -22.42 2.61 -20.31
C PRO A 450 -23.48 3.54 -20.89
N VAL A 451 -24.67 3.54 -20.31
CA VAL A 451 -25.63 4.57 -20.60
C VAL A 451 -24.96 5.82 -20.06
N SER A 452 -24.16 6.48 -20.89
CA SER A 452 -23.70 7.82 -20.66
C SER A 452 -24.94 8.66 -20.81
N VAL A 453 -25.77 8.67 -19.76
CA VAL A 453 -26.72 9.74 -19.56
C VAL A 453 -25.84 10.97 -19.39
N GLN A 454 -25.61 11.68 -20.50
CA GLN A 454 -25.13 13.04 -20.46
C GLN A 454 -26.26 13.83 -19.82
N TYR A 455 -26.29 13.85 -18.49
CA TYR A 455 -26.97 14.93 -17.81
C TYR A 455 -26.25 16.19 -18.26
N PRO A 456 -26.94 17.16 -18.89
CA PRO A 456 -26.36 18.48 -19.05
C PRO A 456 -26.11 18.99 -17.63
N ILE A 457 -24.88 18.83 -17.12
CA ILE A 457 -24.46 19.43 -15.87
C ILE A 457 -24.48 20.93 -16.17
N PRO A 458 -25.42 21.69 -15.58
CA PRO A 458 -25.46 23.12 -15.80
C PRO A 458 -24.10 23.66 -15.42
N THR A 459 -23.45 24.40 -16.32
CA THR A 459 -22.21 25.09 -15.97
C THR A 459 -22.53 26.03 -14.80
N PRO A 460 -21.98 25.80 -13.60
CA PRO A 460 -22.36 26.61 -12.45
C PRO A 460 -21.91 28.04 -12.72
N GLN A 461 -22.86 28.98 -12.71
CA GLN A 461 -22.54 30.40 -12.79
C GLN A 461 -22.12 30.87 -11.39
N TYR A 462 -20.81 30.92 -11.16
CA TYR A 462 -20.25 31.49 -9.95
C TYR A 462 -20.21 33.01 -10.08
N GLN A 463 -20.79 33.72 -9.11
CA GLN A 463 -20.76 35.18 -9.07
C GLN A 463 -19.91 35.64 -7.89
N ALA A 464 -19.05 36.62 -8.13
CA ALA A 464 -18.33 37.30 -7.05
C ALA A 464 -19.35 38.08 -6.19
N LEU A 465 -19.30 37.89 -4.87
CA LEU A 465 -20.09 38.71 -3.95
C LEU A 465 -19.53 40.14 -3.87
N ASN A 466 -20.38 41.14 -4.07
CA ASN A 466 -20.04 42.54 -3.79
C ASN A 466 -19.83 42.74 -2.28
N HIS A 467 -18.75 43.43 -1.92
CA HIS A 467 -18.27 43.56 -0.54
C HIS A 467 -19.11 44.50 0.35
N ASP A 468 -20.22 45.05 -0.15
CA ASP A 468 -20.92 46.21 0.46
C ASP A 468 -21.81 45.88 1.68
N ALA A 469 -21.82 44.63 2.17
CA ALA A 469 -22.49 44.27 3.42
C ALA A 469 -21.52 44.41 4.63
N GLU A 470 -21.09 45.64 4.92
CA GLU A 470 -19.91 45.91 5.76
C GLU A 470 -20.06 45.57 7.27
N ALA A 471 -21.27 45.52 7.83
CA ALA A 471 -21.44 45.37 9.29
C ALA A 471 -21.32 43.92 9.81
N HIS A 472 -21.89 42.93 9.13
CA HIS A 472 -21.88 41.52 9.59
C HIS A 472 -20.66 40.74 9.08
N THR A 473 -20.15 41.11 7.90
CA THR A 473 -19.01 40.47 7.25
C THR A 473 -17.71 40.64 8.03
N THR A 474 -17.55 41.79 8.68
CA THR A 474 -16.33 42.14 9.43
C THR A 474 -16.13 41.24 10.66
N SER A 475 -17.20 40.89 11.37
CA SER A 475 -17.14 40.00 12.55
C SER A 475 -16.73 38.56 12.19
N LEU A 476 -17.18 38.07 11.03
CA LEU A 476 -16.90 36.70 10.59
C LEU A 476 -15.47 36.54 10.04
N LEU A 477 -14.94 37.59 9.40
CA LEU A 477 -13.60 37.59 8.81
C LEU A 477 -12.50 37.99 9.79
N ALA A 478 -12.80 38.82 10.80
CA ALA A 478 -11.83 39.35 11.75
C ALA A 478 -10.93 38.30 12.44
N PRO A 479 -11.41 37.10 12.81
CA PRO A 479 -10.58 36.19 13.56
C PRO A 479 -9.83 35.19 12.64
N LEU A 480 -9.95 35.32 11.31
CA LEU A 480 -9.30 34.48 10.30
C LEU A 480 -7.93 35.05 9.89
N ASN A 481 -6.96 34.19 9.58
CA ASN A 481 -5.72 34.63 8.95
C ASN A 481 -5.91 34.91 7.44
N ASP A 482 -4.91 35.50 6.78
CA ASP A 482 -5.00 35.92 5.38
C ASP A 482 -5.36 34.80 4.41
N ALA A 483 -4.77 33.60 4.58
CA ALA A 483 -5.06 32.45 3.73
C ALA A 483 -6.48 31.93 3.94
N GLN A 484 -6.95 31.87 5.19
CA GLN A 484 -8.32 31.49 5.53
C GLN A 484 -9.32 32.53 5.01
N ARG A 485 -8.98 33.82 5.11
CA ARG A 485 -9.80 34.91 4.58
C ARG A 485 -9.91 34.84 3.07
N ALA A 486 -8.79 34.65 2.36
CA ALA A 486 -8.80 34.45 0.91
C ALA A 486 -9.67 33.24 0.51
N ALA A 487 -9.57 32.14 1.26
CA ALA A 487 -10.39 30.96 1.05
C ALA A 487 -11.88 31.20 1.35
N VAL A 488 -12.25 32.10 2.26
CA VAL A 488 -13.65 32.48 2.50
C VAL A 488 -14.18 33.38 1.38
N LEU A 489 -13.37 34.33 0.92
CA LEU A 489 -13.77 35.35 -0.06
C LEU A 489 -13.85 34.85 -1.51
N THR A 490 -13.17 33.76 -1.86
CA THR A 490 -13.15 33.22 -3.23
C THR A 490 -14.50 32.59 -3.61
N THR A 491 -15.48 33.36 -4.07
CA THR A 491 -16.87 32.88 -4.31
C THR A 491 -17.20 32.64 -5.79
N ASP A 492 -16.29 33.02 -6.67
CA ASP A 492 -16.38 33.07 -8.12
C ASP A 492 -15.90 31.79 -8.84
N ARG A 493 -15.47 30.76 -8.10
CA ARG A 493 -14.96 29.50 -8.66
C ARG A 493 -14.92 28.35 -7.65
N PRO A 494 -14.79 27.09 -8.10
CA PRO A 494 -14.44 25.98 -7.22
C PRO A 494 -13.11 26.23 -6.54
N LEU A 495 -13.01 25.85 -5.26
CA LEU A 495 -11.81 26.04 -4.46
C LEU A 495 -11.38 24.73 -3.81
N ILE A 496 -10.14 24.32 -4.08
CA ILE A 496 -9.47 23.24 -3.36
C ILE A 496 -8.55 23.86 -2.33
N ILE A 497 -8.73 23.51 -1.05
CA ILE A 497 -7.91 24.01 0.06
C ILE A 497 -6.98 22.88 0.52
N VAL A 498 -5.67 23.07 0.35
CA VAL A 498 -4.65 22.17 0.89
C VAL A 498 -4.26 22.65 2.28
N ALA A 499 -4.57 21.86 3.31
CA ALA A 499 -4.41 22.28 4.70
C ALA A 499 -4.00 21.10 5.61
N GLY A 500 -2.92 21.29 6.38
CA GLY A 500 -2.41 20.32 7.35
C GLY A 500 -3.37 20.11 8.54
N PRO A 501 -3.15 19.07 9.38
CA PRO A 501 -3.86 18.93 10.65
C PRO A 501 -3.74 20.20 11.51
N GLY A 502 -4.76 20.52 12.31
CA GLY A 502 -4.73 21.67 13.24
C GLY A 502 -4.82 23.07 12.62
N THR A 503 -4.68 23.24 11.30
CA THR A 503 -4.64 24.58 10.64
C THR A 503 -6.02 25.28 10.51
N GLY A 504 -7.03 24.79 11.22
CA GLY A 504 -8.37 25.39 11.21
C GLY A 504 -9.24 25.06 9.99
N LYS A 505 -9.04 23.92 9.31
CA LYS A 505 -9.87 23.49 8.15
C LYS A 505 -11.37 23.66 8.35
N THR A 506 -11.89 23.09 9.44
CA THR A 506 -13.31 23.16 9.79
C THR A 506 -13.75 24.61 10.00
N ARG A 507 -12.89 25.44 10.61
CA ARG A 507 -13.15 26.85 10.85
C ARG A 507 -13.28 27.63 9.54
N THR A 508 -12.36 27.39 8.60
CA THR A 508 -12.41 27.99 7.26
C THR A 508 -13.67 27.57 6.50
N LEU A 509 -14.03 26.29 6.55
CA LEU A 509 -15.24 25.79 5.90
C LEU A 509 -16.52 26.39 6.49
N THR A 510 -16.65 26.41 7.82
CA THR A 510 -17.84 26.99 8.48
C THR A 510 -17.94 28.50 8.23
N ALA A 511 -16.81 29.21 8.25
CA ALA A 511 -16.78 30.64 7.92
C ALA A 511 -17.19 30.87 6.46
N ARG A 512 -16.68 30.07 5.52
CA ARG A 512 -17.06 30.18 4.10
C ARG A 512 -18.56 29.93 3.88
N ILE A 513 -19.11 28.90 4.50
CA ILE A 513 -20.55 28.59 4.41
C ILE A 513 -21.37 29.76 4.95
N ALA A 514 -21.02 30.27 6.14
CA ALA A 514 -21.72 31.40 6.74
C ALA A 514 -21.62 32.67 5.87
N TYR A 515 -20.44 32.93 5.28
CA TYR A 515 -20.21 34.04 4.36
C TYR A 515 -21.10 33.95 3.11
N LEU A 516 -21.19 32.77 2.49
CA LEU A 516 -22.04 32.53 1.32
C LEU A 516 -23.53 32.77 1.63
N ILE A 517 -23.99 32.35 2.82
CA ILE A 517 -25.37 32.53 3.25
C ILE A 517 -25.68 34.00 3.56
N GLN A 518 -24.83 34.66 4.36
CA GLN A 518 -25.04 36.05 4.78
C GLN A 518 -24.93 37.02 3.60
N GLY A 519 -24.01 36.75 2.66
CA GLY A 519 -23.89 37.50 1.40
C GLY A 519 -24.98 37.18 0.37
N LYS A 520 -25.92 36.26 0.68
CA LYS A 520 -26.99 35.81 -0.22
C LYS A 520 -26.49 35.18 -1.53
N ALA A 521 -25.25 34.68 -1.58
CA ALA A 521 -24.73 33.91 -2.71
C ALA A 521 -25.30 32.48 -2.77
N ALA A 522 -25.71 31.94 -1.63
CA ALA A 522 -26.31 30.61 -1.56
C ALA A 522 -27.46 30.59 -0.55
N ALA A 523 -28.60 30.03 -0.97
CA ALA A 523 -29.64 29.67 -0.02
C ALA A 523 -29.12 28.54 0.90
N PRO A 524 -29.41 28.56 2.21
CA PRO A 524 -28.96 27.51 3.13
C PRO A 524 -29.28 26.08 2.67
N ALA A 525 -30.47 25.87 2.08
CA ALA A 525 -30.93 24.59 1.55
C ALA A 525 -30.17 24.10 0.31
N ALA A 526 -29.44 25.00 -0.37
CA ALA A 526 -28.58 24.66 -1.51
C ALA A 526 -27.17 24.25 -1.08
N ILE A 527 -26.86 24.25 0.23
CA ILE A 527 -25.55 23.89 0.75
C ILE A 527 -25.57 22.46 1.31
N LEU A 528 -24.68 21.64 0.76
CA LEU A 528 -24.34 20.32 1.25
C LEU A 528 -22.91 20.33 1.80
N ALA A 529 -22.76 20.01 3.09
CA ALA A 529 -21.47 19.85 3.74
C ALA A 529 -21.29 18.41 4.22
N ILE A 530 -20.25 17.74 3.70
CA ILE A 530 -19.98 16.33 3.98
C ILE A 530 -18.70 16.17 4.81
N THR A 531 -18.71 15.24 5.77
CA THR A 531 -17.55 14.83 6.56
C THR A 531 -17.52 13.32 6.79
N PHE A 532 -16.44 12.79 7.39
CA PHE A 532 -16.27 11.35 7.63
C PHE A 532 -16.93 10.86 8.92
N THR A 533 -17.09 11.71 9.94
CA THR A 533 -17.56 11.28 11.26
C THR A 533 -18.81 12.05 11.70
N ASN A 534 -19.70 11.38 12.43
CA ASN A 534 -20.89 12.01 13.01
C ASN A 534 -20.52 13.14 13.98
N LYS A 535 -19.43 12.96 14.75
CA LYS A 535 -18.90 14.00 15.64
C LYS A 535 -18.53 15.27 14.87
N ALA A 536 -17.80 15.15 13.76
CA ALA A 536 -17.42 16.31 12.95
C ALA A 536 -18.64 16.99 12.31
N ALA A 537 -19.68 16.22 11.94
CA ALA A 537 -20.93 16.78 11.41
C ALA A 537 -21.67 17.59 12.48
N GLY A 538 -21.77 17.05 13.70
CA GLY A 538 -22.34 17.73 14.87
C GLY A 538 -21.58 19.01 15.22
N GLU A 539 -20.25 18.93 15.35
CA GLU A 539 -19.41 20.10 15.63
C GLU A 539 -19.54 21.19 14.55
N MET A 540 -19.65 20.81 13.28
CA MET A 540 -19.85 21.76 12.17
C MET A 540 -21.23 22.42 12.27
N ALA A 541 -22.28 21.66 12.57
CA ALA A 541 -23.64 22.16 12.75
C ALA A 541 -23.73 23.15 13.92
N GLU A 542 -23.15 22.80 15.08
CA GLU A 542 -23.10 23.69 16.26
C GLU A 542 -22.37 25.00 15.97
N ARG A 543 -21.25 24.93 15.22
CA ARG A 543 -20.51 26.14 14.81
C ARG A 543 -21.34 27.01 13.87
N LEU A 544 -22.00 26.41 12.89
CA LEU A 544 -22.83 27.16 11.94
C LEU A 544 -24.06 27.77 12.64
N GLN A 545 -24.67 27.06 13.59
CA GLN A 545 -25.76 27.59 14.42
C GLN A 545 -25.35 28.87 15.15
N LYS A 546 -24.11 28.92 15.68
CA LYS A 546 -23.56 30.14 16.31
C LYS A 546 -23.29 31.27 15.31
N MET A 547 -23.01 30.95 14.04
CA MET A 547 -22.65 31.94 13.02
C MET A 547 -23.85 32.51 12.25
N VAL A 548 -24.86 31.68 11.93
CA VAL A 548 -26.00 32.07 11.08
C VAL A 548 -27.37 31.93 11.77
N GLY A 549 -27.38 31.52 13.04
CA GLY A 549 -28.61 31.26 13.80
C GLY A 549 -29.15 29.84 13.59
N ALA A 550 -29.88 29.33 14.59
CA ALA A 550 -30.40 27.96 14.60
C ALA A 550 -31.37 27.67 13.45
N GLU A 551 -32.26 28.62 13.15
CA GLU A 551 -33.23 28.47 12.05
C GLU A 551 -32.53 28.33 10.69
N THR A 552 -31.56 29.20 10.41
CA THR A 552 -30.79 29.17 9.17
C THR A 552 -29.92 27.92 9.07
N ALA A 553 -29.21 27.57 10.16
CA ALA A 553 -28.34 26.41 10.20
C ALA A 553 -29.11 25.10 10.04
N GLY A 554 -30.32 24.99 10.58
CA GLY A 554 -31.19 23.82 10.43
C GLY A 554 -31.63 23.54 8.99
N ARG A 555 -31.52 24.54 8.09
CA ARG A 555 -31.80 24.39 6.65
C ARG A 555 -30.58 23.91 5.85
N ILE A 556 -29.39 23.84 6.44
CA ILE A 556 -28.16 23.37 5.77
C ILE A 556 -28.09 21.84 5.88
N THR A 557 -27.77 21.16 4.78
CA THR A 557 -27.56 19.70 4.83
C THR A 557 -26.13 19.39 5.26
N ILE A 558 -25.94 19.04 6.54
CA ILE A 558 -24.62 18.67 7.11
C ILE A 558 -24.65 17.21 7.53
N LYS A 559 -23.92 16.34 6.82
CA LYS A 559 -24.01 14.88 6.99
C LYS A 559 -22.68 14.16 6.82
N THR A 560 -22.63 12.90 7.24
CA THR A 560 -21.60 11.97 6.75
C THR A 560 -21.97 11.45 5.37
N PHE A 561 -21.00 10.87 4.63
CA PHE A 561 -21.29 10.21 3.36
C PHE A 561 -22.40 9.16 3.49
N HIS A 562 -22.33 8.29 4.51
CA HIS A 562 -23.33 7.26 4.76
C HIS A 562 -24.71 7.85 5.08
N ALA A 563 -24.77 8.88 5.94
CA ALA A 563 -26.04 9.51 6.31
C ALA A 563 -26.69 10.25 5.12
N PHE A 564 -25.88 10.89 4.28
CA PHE A 564 -26.36 11.53 3.05
C PHE A 564 -26.83 10.50 2.03
N GLY A 565 -26.03 9.46 1.76
CA GLY A 565 -26.41 8.37 0.87
C GLY A 565 -27.70 7.68 1.31
N THR A 566 -27.85 7.39 2.60
CA THR A 566 -29.08 6.82 3.16
C THR A 566 -30.27 7.75 2.96
N GLN A 567 -30.11 9.07 3.19
CA GLN A 567 -31.17 10.03 2.93
C GLN A 567 -31.59 10.02 1.46
N LEU A 568 -30.64 10.00 0.51
CA LEU A 568 -30.96 9.94 -0.92
C LEU A 568 -31.69 8.65 -1.26
N LEU A 569 -31.20 7.49 -0.78
CA LEU A 569 -31.86 6.20 -1.02
C LEU A 569 -33.29 6.18 -0.51
N ARG A 570 -33.56 6.79 0.66
CA ARG A 570 -34.93 6.91 1.20
C ARG A 570 -35.78 7.89 0.40
N GLN A 571 -35.21 9.03 0.02
CA GLN A 571 -35.91 10.06 -0.75
C GLN A 571 -36.30 9.57 -2.15
N TYR A 572 -35.48 8.72 -2.76
CA TYR A 572 -35.70 8.17 -4.10
C TYR A 572 -36.02 6.67 -4.05
N ALA A 573 -36.51 6.16 -2.91
CA ALA A 573 -36.74 4.73 -2.69
C ALA A 573 -37.66 4.12 -3.75
N ASP A 574 -38.76 4.82 -4.08
CA ASP A 574 -39.72 4.40 -5.10
C ASP A 574 -39.08 4.20 -6.49
N HIS A 575 -38.15 5.09 -6.87
CA HIS A 575 -37.43 4.97 -8.15
C HIS A 575 -36.44 3.81 -8.17
N LEU A 576 -36.04 3.34 -7.00
CA LEU A 576 -35.10 2.24 -6.81
C LEU A 576 -35.80 0.91 -6.50
N GLY A 577 -37.13 0.90 -6.40
CA GLY A 577 -37.89 -0.27 -5.96
C GLY A 577 -37.60 -0.66 -4.51
N LEU A 578 -37.20 0.29 -3.68
CA LEU A 578 -36.89 0.08 -2.26
C LEU A 578 -38.03 0.60 -1.38
N ASP A 579 -38.24 -0.02 -0.22
CA ASP A 579 -39.06 0.57 0.84
C ASP A 579 -38.32 1.78 1.45
N PRO A 580 -38.90 2.99 1.54
CA PRO A 580 -38.25 4.16 2.13
C PRO A 580 -37.89 3.99 3.61
N ASN A 581 -38.45 3.00 4.29
CA ASN A 581 -38.14 2.63 5.67
C ASN A 581 -37.19 1.42 5.76
N PHE A 582 -36.43 1.13 4.70
CA PHE A 582 -35.46 0.05 4.74
C PHE A 582 -34.50 0.17 5.94
N VAL A 583 -34.15 -1.00 6.48
CA VAL A 583 -33.19 -1.15 7.57
C VAL A 583 -31.82 -1.45 6.97
N ILE A 584 -30.81 -0.75 7.46
CA ILE A 584 -29.41 -1.06 7.13
C ILE A 584 -28.98 -2.17 8.08
N LEU A 585 -28.69 -3.34 7.53
CA LEU A 585 -28.22 -4.48 8.32
C LEU A 585 -26.79 -4.25 8.77
N SER A 586 -26.53 -4.41 10.08
CA SER A 586 -25.17 -4.52 10.60
C SER A 586 -24.52 -5.81 10.11
N ASP A 587 -23.21 -5.95 10.30
CA ASP A 587 -22.52 -7.20 9.95
C ASP A 587 -23.04 -8.40 10.76
N ASP A 588 -23.49 -8.17 12.00
CA ASP A 588 -24.13 -9.21 12.82
C ASP A 588 -25.50 -9.57 12.29
N ASP A 589 -26.32 -8.58 11.90
CA ASP A 589 -27.63 -8.82 11.29
C ASP A 589 -27.49 -9.56 9.96
N ARG A 590 -26.47 -9.21 9.16
CA ARG A 590 -26.15 -9.89 7.90
C ARG A 590 -25.79 -11.36 8.16
N ARG A 591 -24.98 -11.64 9.18
CA ARG A 591 -24.62 -13.02 9.57
C ARG A 591 -25.82 -13.80 10.08
N ALA A 592 -26.64 -13.19 10.94
CA ALA A 592 -27.86 -13.80 11.45
C ALA A 592 -28.83 -14.14 10.33
N LEU A 593 -29.08 -13.19 9.41
CA LEU A 593 -29.93 -13.40 8.24
C LEU A 593 -29.37 -14.49 7.32
N ALA A 594 -28.07 -14.49 7.05
CA ALA A 594 -27.43 -15.53 6.26
C ALA A 594 -27.57 -16.91 6.93
N LYS A 595 -27.44 -17.01 8.26
CA LYS A 595 -27.66 -18.26 8.99
C LYS A 595 -29.11 -18.73 8.90
N THR A 596 -30.08 -17.81 8.88
CA THR A 596 -31.50 -18.16 8.67
C THR A 596 -31.75 -18.70 7.26
N ILE A 597 -31.12 -18.10 6.23
CA ILE A 597 -31.29 -18.51 4.83
C ILE A 597 -30.54 -19.82 4.55
N PHE A 598 -29.36 -20.00 5.13
CA PHE A 598 -28.50 -21.16 4.96
C PHE A 598 -28.25 -21.86 6.31
N PRO A 599 -29.27 -22.53 6.88
CA PRO A 599 -29.20 -23.10 8.22
C PRO A 599 -28.16 -24.21 8.34
N ASP A 600 -27.90 -24.92 7.24
CA ASP A 600 -26.99 -26.07 7.21
C ASP A 600 -25.52 -25.68 7.07
N LEU A 601 -25.23 -24.43 6.67
CA LEU A 601 -23.85 -23.96 6.52
C LEU A 601 -23.21 -23.67 7.88
N GLY A 602 -21.95 -24.07 8.01
CA GLY A 602 -21.09 -23.69 9.13
C GLY A 602 -20.73 -22.20 9.09
N GLN A 603 -20.26 -21.66 10.23
CA GLN A 603 -19.93 -20.23 10.35
C GLN A 603 -18.90 -19.75 9.30
N LYS A 604 -17.95 -20.61 8.93
CA LYS A 604 -16.92 -20.30 7.93
C LYS A 604 -17.51 -20.18 6.52
N GLU A 605 -18.39 -21.10 6.14
CA GLU A 605 -19.05 -21.13 4.83
C GLU A 605 -20.02 -19.95 4.70
N LEU A 606 -20.73 -19.61 5.77
CA LEU A 606 -21.59 -18.41 5.82
C LEU A 606 -20.81 -17.12 5.58
N ASN A 607 -19.64 -16.98 6.20
CA ASN A 607 -18.79 -15.81 5.98
C ASN A 607 -18.31 -15.75 4.53
N GLN A 608 -17.90 -16.88 3.94
CA GLN A 608 -17.51 -16.95 2.52
C GLN A 608 -18.66 -16.56 1.58
N THR A 609 -19.87 -17.04 1.85
CA THR A 609 -21.07 -16.67 1.08
C THR A 609 -21.35 -15.16 1.17
N LEU A 610 -21.24 -14.58 2.36
CA LEU A 610 -21.41 -13.13 2.56
C LEU A 610 -20.34 -12.30 1.85
N ASP A 611 -19.10 -12.79 1.78
CA ASP A 611 -18.00 -12.15 1.05
C ASP A 611 -18.25 -12.17 -0.46
N LEU A 612 -18.73 -13.29 -1.00
CA LEU A 612 -19.12 -13.41 -2.41
C LEU A 612 -20.25 -12.45 -2.77
N ILE A 613 -21.29 -12.36 -1.93
CA ILE A 613 -22.37 -11.39 -2.09
C ILE A 613 -21.83 -9.95 -2.06
N SER A 614 -20.87 -9.67 -1.18
CA SER A 614 -20.23 -8.35 -1.11
C SER A 614 -19.41 -8.03 -2.37
N ALA A 615 -18.69 -9.02 -2.91
CA ALA A 615 -17.91 -8.88 -4.14
C ALA A 615 -18.83 -8.60 -5.34
N ALA A 616 -19.93 -9.34 -5.47
CA ALA A 616 -20.95 -9.13 -6.51
C ALA A 616 -21.54 -7.71 -6.43
N LYS A 617 -21.92 -7.25 -5.23
CA LYS A 617 -22.41 -5.87 -5.02
C LYS A 617 -21.41 -4.81 -5.45
N ASN A 618 -20.11 -5.01 -5.19
CA ASN A 618 -19.06 -4.08 -5.60
C ASN A 618 -18.84 -4.05 -7.11
N GLN A 619 -19.21 -5.12 -7.82
CA GLN A 619 -19.22 -5.19 -9.28
C GLN A 619 -20.52 -4.67 -9.89
N LEU A 620 -21.46 -4.20 -9.04
CA LEU A 620 -22.83 -3.80 -9.41
C LEU A 620 -23.66 -4.95 -10.01
N ASP A 621 -23.26 -6.19 -9.75
CA ASP A 621 -24.04 -7.36 -10.12
C ASP A 621 -25.33 -7.35 -9.30
N ARG A 622 -26.46 -7.37 -10.01
CA ARG A 622 -27.78 -7.50 -9.40
C ARG A 622 -28.07 -8.98 -9.16
N PRO A 623 -28.84 -9.34 -8.11
CA PRO A 623 -29.45 -10.66 -8.06
C PRO A 623 -30.13 -10.91 -9.40
N LEU A 624 -29.89 -12.08 -10.01
CA LEU A 624 -30.57 -12.47 -11.24
C LEU A 624 -32.07 -12.29 -10.99
N ASP A 625 -32.72 -11.38 -11.71
CA ASP A 625 -34.17 -11.26 -11.66
C ASP A 625 -34.73 -12.62 -12.08
N ASP A 626 -35.52 -13.24 -11.19
CA ASP A 626 -36.34 -14.41 -11.48
C ASP A 626 -37.44 -14.07 -12.51
N ARG A 627 -37.02 -13.76 -13.74
CA ARG A 627 -37.84 -13.83 -14.94
C ARG A 627 -37.21 -14.86 -15.85
N GLU A 628 -37.70 -16.08 -15.67
CA GLU A 628 -37.49 -17.29 -16.48
C GLU A 628 -36.25 -18.14 -16.15
N GLY A 629 -36.39 -19.00 -15.14
CA GLY A 629 -36.08 -20.43 -15.31
C GLY A 629 -34.62 -20.88 -15.42
N ALA A 630 -33.64 -20.10 -14.97
CA ALA A 630 -32.26 -20.61 -14.86
C ALA A 630 -32.11 -21.39 -13.53
N PRO A 631 -31.72 -22.68 -13.54
CA PRO A 631 -31.53 -23.44 -12.31
C PRO A 631 -30.38 -22.84 -11.49
N LEU A 632 -30.58 -22.77 -10.17
CA LEU A 632 -29.53 -22.52 -9.19
C LEU A 632 -28.34 -23.46 -9.50
N PRO A 633 -27.08 -22.96 -9.48
CA PRO A 633 -25.93 -23.84 -9.60
C PRO A 633 -25.96 -24.80 -8.41
N THR A 634 -26.32 -26.06 -8.67
CA THR A 634 -26.23 -27.14 -7.70
C THR A 634 -24.77 -27.28 -7.32
N SER A 635 -24.51 -27.10 -6.04
CA SER A 635 -23.25 -27.39 -5.39
C SER A 635 -22.94 -28.88 -5.51
N ASP A 636 -21.97 -29.22 -6.35
CA ASP A 636 -21.09 -30.34 -6.04
C ASP A 636 -19.95 -29.78 -5.17
N PHE A 637 -20.21 -29.73 -3.86
CA PHE A 637 -19.22 -29.72 -2.79
C PHE A 637 -19.72 -30.59 -1.64
#